data_AF-Q8BV30-F1
#
_entry.id   AF-Q8BV30-F1
#
_cell.length_a   1.000
_cell.length_b   1.000
_cell.length_c   1.000
_cell.angle_alpha   90.00
_cell.angle_beta   90.00
_cell.angle_gamma   90.00
#
_symmetry.space_group_name_H-M   'P 1'
#
loop_
_entity.id
_entity.type
_entity.pdbx_description
1 polymer ?
#
loop_
_entity_poly.entity_id
_entity_poly.type
_entity_poly.pdbx_seq_one_letter_code
_entity_poly.pdbx_strand_id
1 'polypeptide(L)'
;MSWALEEWKEGLPSRALQKIQELEGQLEKLKKEKQQRQFQLDSLEAALQKQKQKVEDGKTEGADLKRENQRLMEICEHLEKSRQKLSHELQVKESQVNLQESQLSSCKKQIEKLEQELKRCKSEFERSQQVAQSADVSLNPCSTPQKLFATPLTPSSTYEDLKEKYNKEVEERKRLEEEVKALHAKKVSLPVSQATMNHRDIARHQASSSVFPWQQENTPSRLSSDALKTPLRRDGSAAHFLGEEVSPNKSSMKTGRGDCSSLPGEPHSAQLLHQAKAQNQDLKSKMTELELRLQGQEKEMRSQVNKCQDLQLQLEKTKV
;
A
#
# COMPACT_ATOMS: atom_id res chain seq x y z
N MET A 1 27.08 -53.64 -46.24
CA MET A 1 27.88 -54.73 -46.83
C MET A 1 28.02 -55.79 -45.74
N SER A 2 27.19 -56.83 -45.77
CA SER A 2 27.11 -57.82 -44.66
C SER A 2 27.03 -59.23 -45.23
N TRP A 3 28.09 -59.68 -45.91
CA TRP A 3 28.21 -61.06 -46.38
C TRP A 3 29.49 -61.77 -45.89
N ALA A 4 30.41 -61.07 -45.21
CA ALA A 4 31.66 -61.67 -44.71
C ALA A 4 31.70 -61.85 -43.18
N LEU A 5 30.59 -61.65 -42.47
CA LEU A 5 30.60 -61.58 -41.00
C LEU A 5 30.69 -62.95 -40.32
N GLU A 6 30.38 -64.03 -41.05
CA GLU A 6 30.37 -65.40 -40.52
C GLU A 6 31.26 -66.37 -41.30
N GLU A 7 31.65 -66.04 -42.54
CA GLU A 7 32.55 -66.89 -43.36
C GLU A 7 33.91 -67.12 -42.68
N TRP A 8 34.42 -66.17 -41.88
CA TRP A 8 35.66 -66.35 -41.11
C TRP A 8 35.56 -67.35 -39.96
N LYS A 9 34.33 -67.70 -39.54
CA LYS A 9 34.08 -68.69 -38.50
C LYS A 9 34.07 -70.11 -39.06
N GLU A 10 33.97 -70.29 -40.38
CA GLU A 10 34.02 -71.61 -41.03
C GLU A 10 35.41 -72.25 -40.86
N GLY A 11 35.43 -73.53 -40.44
CA GLY A 11 36.66 -74.29 -40.20
C GLY A 11 37.27 -74.14 -38.80
N LEU A 12 36.72 -73.29 -37.92
CA LEU A 12 37.18 -73.19 -36.53
C LEU A 12 36.73 -74.39 -35.66
N PRO A 13 37.56 -74.86 -34.71
CA PRO A 13 37.15 -75.87 -33.74
C PRO A 13 35.93 -75.43 -32.92
N SER A 14 35.03 -76.36 -32.57
CA SER A 14 33.80 -76.08 -31.81
C SER A 14 34.02 -75.29 -30.51
N ARG A 15 35.12 -75.59 -29.79
CA ARG A 15 35.52 -74.87 -28.58
C ARG A 15 35.83 -73.40 -28.84
N ALA A 16 36.44 -73.08 -29.99
CA ALA A 16 36.71 -71.70 -30.39
C ALA A 16 35.41 -70.96 -30.75
N LEU A 17 34.50 -71.61 -31.48
CA LEU A 17 33.18 -71.06 -31.82
C LEU A 17 32.34 -70.75 -30.58
N GLN A 18 32.32 -71.66 -29.60
CA GLN A 18 31.62 -71.44 -28.33
C GLN A 18 32.20 -70.24 -27.57
N LYS A 19 33.53 -70.09 -27.57
CA LYS A 19 34.17 -68.95 -26.90
C LYS A 19 33.87 -67.62 -27.61
N ILE A 20 33.82 -67.62 -28.93
CA ILE A 20 33.43 -66.45 -29.74
C ILE A 20 32.00 -66.03 -29.38
N GLN A 21 31.04 -66.96 -29.36
CA GLN A 21 29.65 -66.66 -28.99
C GLN A 21 29.53 -66.09 -27.56
N GLU A 22 30.28 -66.66 -26.61
CA GLU A 22 30.32 -66.15 -25.23
C GLU A 22 30.84 -64.70 -25.18
N LEU A 23 31.94 -64.41 -25.89
CA LEU A 23 32.53 -63.07 -25.96
C LEU A 23 31.61 -62.07 -26.68
N GLU A 24 30.93 -62.48 -27.74
CA GLU A 24 29.92 -61.68 -28.43
C GLU A 24 28.76 -61.31 -27.50
N GLY A 25 28.28 -62.28 -26.70
CA GLY A 25 27.25 -62.03 -25.68
C GLY A 25 27.71 -61.07 -24.58
N GLN A 26 28.96 -61.20 -24.11
CA GLN A 26 29.54 -60.27 -23.13
C GLN A 26 29.69 -58.86 -23.70
N LEU A 27 30.12 -58.74 -24.96
CA LEU A 27 30.27 -57.47 -25.66
C LEU A 27 28.92 -56.76 -25.81
N GLU A 28 27.86 -57.49 -26.15
CA GLU A 28 26.50 -56.93 -26.26
C GLU A 28 25.96 -56.47 -24.90
N LYS A 29 26.21 -57.24 -23.83
CA LYS A 29 25.88 -56.82 -22.46
C LYS A 29 26.60 -55.53 -22.08
N LEU A 30 27.91 -55.44 -22.33
CA LEU A 30 28.70 -54.24 -22.03
C LEU A 30 28.24 -53.03 -22.85
N LYS A 31 27.83 -53.21 -24.12
CA LYS A 31 27.25 -52.13 -24.94
C LYS A 31 25.96 -51.58 -24.31
N LYS A 32 25.04 -52.44 -23.90
CA LYS A 32 23.78 -52.04 -23.25
C LYS A 32 24.05 -51.34 -21.91
N GLU A 33 24.97 -51.88 -21.11
CA GLU A 33 25.37 -51.28 -19.83
C GLU A 33 26.01 -49.89 -20.03
N LYS A 34 26.87 -49.74 -21.04
CA LYS A 34 27.43 -48.44 -21.43
C LYS A 34 26.32 -47.45 -21.81
N GLN A 35 25.36 -47.87 -22.63
CA GLN A 35 24.27 -46.99 -23.07
C GLN A 35 23.35 -46.59 -21.90
N GLN A 36 23.05 -47.53 -21.00
CA GLN A 36 22.30 -47.23 -19.79
C GLN A 36 23.03 -46.24 -18.88
N ARG A 37 24.34 -46.44 -18.67
CA ARG A 37 25.17 -45.49 -17.91
C ARG A 37 25.22 -44.12 -18.58
N GLN A 38 25.32 -44.05 -19.90
CA GLN A 38 25.30 -42.78 -20.63
C GLN A 38 23.97 -42.04 -20.39
N PHE A 39 22.85 -42.74 -20.52
CA PHE A 39 21.54 -42.14 -20.24
C PHE A 39 21.42 -41.63 -18.80
N GLN A 40 21.96 -42.38 -17.83
CA GLN A 40 21.98 -41.93 -16.43
C GLN A 40 22.85 -40.69 -16.24
N LEU A 41 24.02 -40.63 -16.87
CA LEU A 41 24.89 -39.45 -16.84
C LEU A 41 24.19 -38.24 -17.46
N ASP A 42 23.59 -38.39 -18.64
CA ASP A 42 22.86 -37.31 -19.33
C ASP A 42 21.69 -36.79 -18.47
N SER A 43 20.96 -37.70 -17.81
CA SER A 43 19.87 -37.33 -16.90
C SER A 43 20.36 -36.58 -15.67
N LEU A 44 21.49 -36.98 -15.08
CA LEU A 44 22.09 -36.31 -13.92
C LEU A 44 22.67 -34.94 -14.32
N GLU A 45 23.29 -34.84 -15.49
CA GLU A 45 23.77 -33.57 -16.04
C GLU A 45 22.62 -32.58 -16.25
N ALA A 46 21.50 -33.02 -16.84
CA ALA A 46 20.33 -32.18 -17.00
C ALA A 46 19.76 -31.70 -15.64
N ALA A 47 19.69 -32.59 -14.65
CA ALA A 47 19.25 -32.24 -13.29
C ALA A 47 20.20 -31.23 -12.62
N LEU A 48 21.52 -31.41 -12.79
CA LEU A 48 22.52 -30.49 -12.28
C LEU A 48 22.41 -29.11 -12.93
N GLN A 49 22.24 -29.03 -14.25
CA GLN A 49 22.05 -27.75 -14.93
C GLN A 49 20.78 -27.03 -14.45
N LYS A 50 19.68 -27.77 -14.25
CA LYS A 50 18.45 -27.21 -13.67
C LYS A 50 18.68 -26.68 -12.26
N GLN A 51 19.46 -27.38 -11.43
CA GLN A 51 19.77 -26.92 -10.08
C GLN A 51 20.68 -25.69 -10.08
N LYS A 52 21.65 -25.61 -10.99
CA LYS A 52 22.49 -24.41 -11.17
C LYS A 52 21.64 -23.20 -11.55
N GLN A 53 20.72 -23.35 -12.50
CA GLN A 53 19.82 -22.28 -12.88
C GLN A 53 19.00 -21.77 -11.68
N LYS A 54 18.39 -22.68 -10.91
CA LYS A 54 17.64 -22.31 -9.69
C LYS A 54 18.48 -21.56 -8.65
N VAL A 55 19.75 -21.93 -8.50
CA VAL A 55 20.65 -21.24 -7.57
C VAL A 55 20.97 -19.84 -8.08
N GLU A 56 21.21 -19.66 -9.37
CA GLU A 56 21.42 -18.33 -9.96
C GLU A 56 20.16 -17.47 -9.89
N ASP A 57 18.99 -18.02 -10.22
CA ASP A 57 17.70 -17.33 -10.07
C ASP A 57 17.50 -16.85 -8.63
N GLY A 58 17.72 -17.74 -7.64
CA GLY A 58 17.62 -17.39 -6.23
C GLY A 58 18.63 -16.34 -5.77
N LYS A 59 19.84 -16.30 -6.35
CA LYS A 59 20.81 -15.21 -6.10
C LYS A 59 20.31 -13.89 -6.66
N THR A 60 19.73 -13.89 -7.86
CA THR A 60 19.17 -12.67 -8.47
C THR A 60 18.00 -12.13 -7.66
N GLU A 61 17.05 -12.99 -7.27
CA GLU A 61 15.93 -12.63 -6.40
C GLU A 61 16.42 -12.12 -5.04
N GLY A 62 17.42 -12.79 -4.43
CA GLY A 62 18.02 -12.34 -3.18
C GLY A 62 18.67 -10.96 -3.28
N ALA A 63 19.33 -10.66 -4.41
CA ALA A 63 19.91 -9.33 -4.66
C ALA A 63 18.83 -8.26 -4.84
N ASP A 64 17.73 -8.59 -5.53
CA ASP A 64 16.60 -7.70 -5.74
C ASP A 64 15.85 -7.39 -4.44
N LEU A 65 15.57 -8.42 -3.64
CA LEU A 65 14.99 -8.27 -2.30
C LEU A 65 15.88 -7.40 -1.40
N LYS A 66 17.21 -7.57 -1.45
CA LYS A 66 18.14 -6.74 -0.68
C LYS A 66 18.07 -5.27 -1.10
N ARG A 67 17.95 -4.99 -2.41
CA ARG A 67 17.81 -3.63 -2.94
C ARG A 67 16.49 -2.99 -2.50
N GLU A 68 15.39 -3.72 -2.61
CA GLU A 68 14.08 -3.21 -2.19
C GLU A 68 14.02 -3.00 -0.67
N ASN A 69 14.63 -3.90 0.12
CA ASN A 69 14.72 -3.73 1.57
C ASN A 69 15.49 -2.45 1.95
N GLN A 70 16.62 -2.19 1.29
CA GLN A 70 17.37 -0.94 1.47
C GLN A 70 16.53 0.28 1.12
N ARG A 71 15.82 0.25 -0.01
CA ARG A 71 14.92 1.32 -0.44
C ARG A 71 13.80 1.58 0.56
N LEU A 72 13.18 0.52 1.09
CA LEU A 72 12.14 0.64 2.11
C LEU A 72 12.67 1.25 3.41
N MET A 73 13.89 0.88 3.84
CA MET A 73 14.53 1.50 4.99
C MET A 73 14.73 3.02 4.79
N GLU A 74 15.20 3.44 3.62
CA GLU A 74 15.38 4.87 3.29
C GLU A 74 14.05 5.63 3.28
N ILE A 75 12.99 5.03 2.72
CA ILE A 75 11.65 5.63 2.74
C ILE A 75 11.13 5.77 4.18
N CYS A 76 11.28 4.73 5.01
CA CYS A 76 10.90 4.77 6.42
C CYS A 76 11.64 5.88 7.18
N GLU A 77 12.96 6.02 6.96
CA GLU A 77 13.76 7.09 7.57
C GLU A 77 13.26 8.49 7.16
N HIS A 78 12.97 8.68 5.87
CA HIS A 78 12.45 9.94 5.34
C HIS A 78 11.06 10.27 5.91
N LEU A 79 10.17 9.28 6.00
CA LEU A 79 8.84 9.44 6.58
C LEU A 79 8.93 9.80 8.07
N GLU A 80 9.84 9.18 8.81
CA GLU A 80 10.05 9.49 10.23
C GLU A 80 10.54 10.93 10.43
N LYS A 81 11.48 11.41 9.60
CA LYS A 81 11.90 12.83 9.59
C LYS A 81 10.74 13.76 9.30
N SER A 82 9.91 13.42 8.31
CA SER A 82 8.72 14.20 7.95
C SER A 82 7.69 14.23 9.09
N ARG A 83 7.46 13.10 9.75
CA ARG A 83 6.59 12.97 10.92
C ARG A 83 7.06 13.85 12.07
N GLN A 84 8.36 13.84 12.37
CA GLN A 84 8.95 14.68 13.42
C GLN A 84 8.75 16.18 13.12
N LYS A 85 8.98 16.59 11.86
CA LYS A 85 8.75 17.97 11.43
C LYS A 85 7.29 18.40 11.61
N LEU A 86 6.35 17.58 11.13
CA LEU A 86 4.91 17.87 11.26
C LEU A 86 4.46 17.87 12.71
N SER A 87 5.00 16.98 13.55
CA SER A 87 4.72 16.95 14.99
C SER A 87 5.16 18.24 15.69
N HIS A 88 6.34 18.76 15.34
CA HIS A 88 6.81 20.03 15.88
C HIS A 88 5.95 21.20 15.40
N GLU A 89 5.62 21.25 14.11
CA GLU A 89 4.73 22.27 13.55
C GLU A 89 3.34 22.25 14.21
N LEU A 90 2.78 21.06 14.43
CA LEU A 90 1.52 20.88 15.15
C LEU A 90 1.58 21.48 16.56
N GLN A 91 2.66 21.20 17.31
CA GLN A 91 2.84 21.76 18.66
C GLN A 91 2.91 23.29 18.64
N VAL A 92 3.60 23.87 17.66
CA VAL A 92 3.65 25.33 17.49
C VAL A 92 2.25 25.88 17.21
N LYS A 93 1.47 25.24 16.32
CA LYS A 93 0.09 25.65 16.01
C LYS A 93 -0.84 25.52 17.21
N GLU A 94 -0.73 24.47 18.00
CA GLU A 94 -1.51 24.29 19.22
C GLU A 94 -1.23 25.43 20.23
N SER A 95 0.04 25.81 20.40
CA SER A 95 0.39 26.96 21.25
C SER A 95 -0.19 28.28 20.73
N GLN A 96 -0.24 28.47 19.40
CA GLN A 96 -0.83 29.65 18.77
C GLN A 96 -2.35 29.72 18.99
N VAL A 97 -3.05 28.58 18.85
CA VAL A 97 -4.49 28.48 19.12
C VAL A 97 -4.78 28.83 20.59
N ASN A 98 -4.03 28.25 21.53
CA ASN A 98 -4.21 28.52 22.96
C ASN A 98 -4.07 30.01 23.32
N LEU A 99 -3.13 30.71 22.67
CA LEU A 99 -2.96 32.16 22.84
C LEU A 99 -4.17 32.93 22.32
N GLN A 100 -4.64 32.59 21.11
CA GLN A 100 -5.80 33.23 20.50
C GLN A 100 -7.08 32.98 21.29
N GLU A 101 -7.27 31.77 21.84
CA GLU A 101 -8.39 31.45 22.73
C GLU A 101 -8.36 32.30 24.01
N SER A 102 -7.16 32.47 24.60
CA SER A 102 -6.97 33.33 25.77
C SER A 102 -7.34 34.79 25.47
N GLN A 103 -6.89 35.32 24.32
CA GLN A 103 -7.24 36.68 23.88
C GLN A 103 -8.75 36.83 23.63
N LEU A 104 -9.36 35.85 22.96
CA LEU A 104 -10.80 35.82 22.70
C LEU A 104 -11.59 35.82 24.02
N SER A 105 -11.16 35.02 25.01
CA SER A 105 -11.80 34.97 26.32
C SER A 105 -11.75 36.31 27.06
N SER A 106 -10.63 37.04 26.95
CA SER A 106 -10.48 38.38 27.52
C SER A 106 -11.38 39.40 26.82
N CYS A 107 -11.41 39.37 25.49
CA CYS A 107 -12.27 40.24 24.69
C CYS A 107 -13.76 40.01 24.99
N LYS A 108 -14.19 38.75 25.14
CA LYS A 108 -15.57 38.40 25.57
C LYS A 108 -15.92 39.02 26.93
N LYS A 109 -15.04 38.89 27.93
CA LYS A 109 -15.24 39.52 29.26
C LYS A 109 -15.33 41.05 29.16
N GLN A 110 -14.51 41.67 28.30
CA GLN A 110 -14.56 43.11 28.06
C GLN A 110 -15.89 43.54 27.43
N ILE A 111 -16.41 42.76 26.47
CA ILE A 111 -17.71 43.00 25.84
C ILE A 111 -18.82 42.91 26.89
N GLU A 112 -18.87 41.83 27.67
CA GLU A 112 -19.87 41.64 28.73
C GLU A 112 -19.87 42.81 29.72
N LYS A 113 -18.68 43.31 30.11
CA LYS A 113 -18.56 44.49 30.97
C LYS A 113 -19.16 45.73 30.31
N LEU A 114 -18.77 46.03 29.07
CA LEU A 114 -19.28 47.20 28.34
C LEU A 114 -20.79 47.12 28.13
N GLU A 115 -21.34 45.94 27.88
CA GLU A 115 -22.79 45.71 27.79
C GLU A 115 -23.50 46.02 29.12
N GLN A 116 -22.92 45.62 30.26
CA GLN A 116 -23.44 45.97 31.59
C GLN A 116 -23.38 47.48 31.85
N GLU A 117 -22.29 48.15 31.50
CA GLU A 117 -22.15 49.61 31.63
C GLU A 117 -23.17 50.34 30.75
N LEU A 118 -23.37 49.88 29.52
CA LEU A 118 -24.38 50.44 28.61
C LEU A 118 -25.78 50.29 29.19
N LYS A 119 -26.12 49.11 29.75
CA LYS A 119 -27.41 48.86 30.42
C LYS A 119 -27.61 49.76 31.64
N ARG A 120 -26.57 49.98 32.45
CA ARG A 120 -26.58 50.92 33.58
C ARG A 120 -26.80 52.37 33.11
N CYS A 121 -26.01 52.86 32.17
CA CYS A 121 -26.13 54.22 31.61
C CYS A 121 -27.51 54.47 31.00
N LYS A 122 -28.07 53.48 30.29
CA LYS A 122 -29.44 53.56 29.75
C LYS A 122 -30.48 53.73 30.87
N SER A 123 -30.34 52.96 31.95
CA SER A 123 -31.25 53.02 33.10
C SER A 123 -31.16 54.35 33.86
N GLU A 124 -29.95 54.93 33.96
CA GLU A 124 -29.71 56.26 34.53
C GLU A 124 -30.30 57.38 33.67
N PHE A 125 -30.20 57.27 32.36
CA PHE A 125 -30.81 58.20 31.40
C PHE A 125 -32.35 58.18 31.51
N GLU A 126 -32.97 57.00 31.52
CA GLU A 126 -34.43 56.86 31.69
C GLU A 126 -34.92 57.47 33.01
N ARG A 127 -34.18 57.27 34.11
CA ARG A 127 -34.47 57.90 35.40
C ARG A 127 -34.37 59.42 35.36
N SER A 128 -33.31 59.94 34.71
CA SER A 128 -33.09 61.39 34.57
C SER A 128 -34.17 62.03 33.70
N GLN A 129 -34.60 61.35 32.64
CA GLN A 129 -35.71 61.77 31.79
C GLN A 129 -37.04 61.80 32.55
N GLN A 130 -37.33 60.79 33.39
CA GLN A 130 -38.53 60.80 34.24
C GLN A 130 -38.52 61.94 35.26
N VAL A 131 -37.35 62.24 35.86
CA VAL A 131 -37.20 63.39 36.77
C VAL A 131 -37.39 64.72 36.02
N ALA A 132 -36.86 64.85 34.80
CA ALA A 132 -37.05 66.04 33.97
C ALA A 132 -38.52 66.21 33.51
N GLN A 133 -39.21 65.13 33.13
CA GLN A 133 -40.64 65.17 32.76
C GLN A 133 -41.56 65.43 33.96
N SER A 134 -41.15 65.07 35.18
CA SER A 134 -41.87 65.41 36.42
C SER A 134 -41.62 66.85 36.89
N ALA A 135 -40.56 67.51 36.41
CA ALA A 135 -40.23 68.89 36.74
C ALA A 135 -40.80 69.91 35.73
N ASP A 136 -41.26 69.46 34.56
CA ASP A 136 -41.74 70.34 33.47
C ASP A 136 -43.26 70.56 33.48
N VAL A 137 -43.81 70.76 34.68
CA VAL A 137 -44.99 71.63 34.88
C VAL A 137 -44.48 72.92 35.50
N SER A 138 -43.68 73.69 34.75
CA SER A 138 -43.54 75.16 34.84
C SER A 138 -42.22 75.64 34.21
N LEU A 139 -42.34 76.15 32.99
CA LEU A 139 -41.60 77.27 32.41
C LEU A 139 -40.08 77.12 32.16
N ASN A 140 -39.78 76.93 30.87
CA ASN A 140 -38.72 77.53 30.02
C ASN A 140 -37.85 78.63 30.69
N PRO A 141 -36.51 78.63 30.47
CA PRO A 141 -35.96 79.72 29.65
C PRO A 141 -34.74 79.37 28.77
N CYS A 142 -34.68 80.08 27.65
CA CYS A 142 -33.57 80.24 26.72
C CYS A 142 -32.30 80.84 27.38
N SER A 143 -31.10 80.32 27.09
CA SER A 143 -29.84 81.10 27.02
C SER A 143 -28.64 80.28 26.47
N THR A 144 -28.07 80.77 25.37
CA THR A 144 -26.71 80.50 24.87
C THR A 144 -25.63 81.20 25.72
N PRO A 145 -24.36 80.72 25.68
CA PRO A 145 -23.31 81.60 25.12
C PRO A 145 -22.21 80.89 24.28
N GLN A 146 -21.58 81.72 23.44
CA GLN A 146 -20.53 81.46 22.45
C GLN A 146 -19.11 81.37 23.04
N LYS A 147 -18.17 80.63 22.39
CA LYS A 147 -16.93 81.14 21.70
C LYS A 147 -15.70 80.19 21.70
N LEU A 148 -15.27 79.87 20.46
CA LEU A 148 -13.91 79.97 19.85
C LEU A 148 -12.79 78.89 19.99
N PHE A 149 -12.06 78.83 18.85
CA PHE A 149 -10.78 78.18 18.47
C PHE A 149 -10.86 76.71 18.03
N ALA A 150 -10.69 76.32 16.75
CA ALA A 150 -9.68 76.55 15.69
C ALA A 150 -8.70 75.36 15.54
N THR A 151 -8.80 74.69 14.36
CA THR A 151 -7.75 73.94 13.62
C THR A 151 -7.38 72.51 14.07
N PRO A 152 -6.97 71.59 13.16
CA PRO A 152 -7.51 71.21 11.85
C PRO A 152 -8.10 69.77 11.86
N LEU A 153 -8.99 69.46 10.90
CA LEU A 153 -9.30 68.06 10.58
C LEU A 153 -8.03 67.39 10.05
N THR A 154 -7.45 66.50 10.85
CA THR A 154 -6.49 65.51 10.37
C THR A 154 -7.24 64.53 9.46
N PRO A 155 -6.76 64.26 8.22
CA PRO A 155 -7.38 63.28 7.37
C PRO A 155 -7.31 61.91 8.04
N SER A 156 -8.44 61.22 7.96
CA SER A 156 -8.68 59.83 8.27
C SER A 156 -7.43 58.93 8.10
N SER A 157 -6.74 58.63 9.21
CA SER A 157 -5.72 57.56 9.23
C SER A 157 -6.32 56.21 8.84
N THR A 158 -7.62 56.01 9.06
CA THR A 158 -8.34 54.80 8.65
C THR A 158 -8.50 54.68 7.13
N TYR A 159 -8.63 55.78 6.38
CA TYR A 159 -8.77 55.78 4.92
C TYR A 159 -7.43 55.64 4.22
N GLU A 160 -6.39 56.33 4.73
CA GLU A 160 -5.02 56.17 4.25
C GLU A 160 -4.55 54.71 4.42
N ASP A 161 -4.81 54.10 5.59
CA ASP A 161 -4.48 52.69 5.86
C ASP A 161 -5.28 51.71 5.00
N LEU A 162 -6.57 51.99 4.74
CA LEU A 162 -7.39 51.15 3.86
C LEU A 162 -6.91 51.22 2.41
N LYS A 163 -6.54 52.41 1.96
CA LYS A 163 -5.99 52.65 0.61
C LYS A 163 -4.64 51.96 0.44
N GLU A 164 -3.78 51.99 1.46
CA GLU A 164 -2.51 51.26 1.45
C GLU A 164 -2.71 49.74 1.44
N LYS A 165 -3.66 49.21 2.22
CA LYS A 165 -4.03 47.78 2.18
C LYS A 165 -4.60 47.36 0.84
N TYR A 166 -5.48 48.17 0.26
CA TYR A 166 -6.03 47.92 -1.08
C TYR A 166 -4.93 47.89 -2.13
N ASN A 167 -3.99 48.84 -2.09
CA ASN A 167 -2.86 48.86 -3.02
C ASN A 167 -1.95 47.63 -2.87
N LYS A 168 -1.68 47.19 -1.63
CA LYS A 168 -0.89 45.96 -1.37
C LYS A 168 -1.58 44.72 -1.92
N GLU A 169 -2.89 44.60 -1.75
CA GLU A 169 -3.70 43.50 -2.29
C GLU A 169 -3.72 43.50 -3.83
N VAL A 170 -3.78 44.67 -4.47
CA VAL A 170 -3.76 44.81 -5.93
C VAL A 170 -2.40 44.36 -6.50
N GLU A 171 -1.30 44.76 -5.87
CA GLU A 171 0.05 44.34 -6.29
C GLU A 171 0.28 42.84 -6.05
N GLU A 172 -0.25 42.28 -4.96
CA GLU A 172 -0.16 40.84 -4.67
C GLU A 172 -0.97 40.00 -5.68
N ARG A 173 -2.20 40.43 -6.00
CA ARG A 173 -2.99 39.82 -7.08
C ARG A 173 -2.28 39.83 -8.41
N LYS A 174 -1.66 40.97 -8.78
CA LYS A 174 -0.91 41.09 -10.04
C LYS A 174 0.29 40.14 -10.07
N ARG A 175 1.00 40.00 -8.94
CA ARG A 175 2.12 39.05 -8.80
C ARG A 175 1.65 37.60 -8.96
N LEU A 176 0.53 37.24 -8.32
CA LEU A 176 -0.06 35.90 -8.43
C LEU A 176 -0.55 35.62 -9.86
N GLU A 177 -1.12 36.61 -10.54
CA GLU A 177 -1.55 36.49 -11.93
C GLU A 177 -0.35 36.24 -12.87
N GLU A 178 0.77 36.95 -12.67
CA GLU A 178 2.01 36.71 -13.39
C GLU A 178 2.61 35.33 -13.10
N GLU A 179 2.54 34.85 -11.85
CA GLU A 179 2.99 33.51 -11.45
C GLU A 179 2.14 32.40 -12.09
N VAL A 180 0.82 32.56 -12.11
CA VAL A 180 -0.10 31.66 -12.83
C VAL A 180 0.18 31.66 -14.33
N LYS A 181 0.41 32.84 -14.91
CA LYS A 181 0.76 32.98 -16.33
C LYS A 181 2.10 32.33 -16.66
N ALA A 182 3.09 32.44 -15.76
CA ALA A 182 4.39 31.78 -15.90
C ALA A 182 4.27 30.25 -15.78
N LEU A 183 3.46 29.74 -14.84
CA LEU A 183 3.17 28.31 -14.72
C LEU A 183 2.44 27.77 -15.95
N HIS A 184 1.48 28.53 -16.49
CA HIS A 184 0.78 28.17 -17.72
C HIS A 184 1.74 28.17 -18.93
N ALA A 185 2.61 29.17 -19.05
CA ALA A 185 3.64 29.21 -20.09
C ALA A 185 4.64 28.04 -19.96
N LYS A 186 5.03 27.66 -18.73
CA LYS A 186 5.92 26.52 -18.44
C LYS A 186 5.28 25.17 -18.73
N LYS A 187 3.95 25.08 -18.63
CA LYS A 187 3.15 23.92 -19.05
C LYS A 187 3.02 23.83 -20.59
N VAL A 188 3.03 24.97 -21.28
CA VAL A 188 2.91 25.06 -22.75
C VAL A 188 4.27 24.96 -23.45
N SER A 189 5.38 25.32 -22.80
CA SER A 189 6.73 25.30 -23.39
C SER A 189 7.52 24.00 -23.19
N LEU A 190 6.95 22.99 -22.54
CA LEU A 190 7.56 21.67 -22.48
C LEU A 190 7.35 20.96 -23.83
N PRO A 191 8.42 20.51 -24.53
CA PRO A 191 8.26 19.85 -25.81
C PRO A 191 7.44 18.58 -25.63
N VAL A 192 6.30 18.52 -26.31
CA VAL A 192 5.49 17.32 -26.48
C VAL A 192 6.35 16.29 -27.22
N SER A 193 6.98 15.40 -26.46
CA SER A 193 7.51 14.16 -27.02
C SER A 193 6.32 13.33 -27.49
N GLN A 194 6.06 13.38 -28.81
CA GLN A 194 5.19 12.45 -29.52
C GLN A 194 5.75 11.03 -29.36
N ALA A 195 5.41 10.36 -28.26
CA ALA A 195 5.38 8.92 -28.23
C ALA A 195 4.03 8.48 -28.81
N THR A 196 3.98 8.30 -30.13
CA THR A 196 2.91 7.53 -30.77
C THR A 196 2.92 6.14 -30.14
N MET A 197 2.02 5.92 -29.18
CA MET A 197 1.80 4.62 -28.57
C MET A 197 1.34 3.65 -29.66
N ASN A 198 2.22 2.74 -30.05
CA ASN A 198 1.87 1.63 -30.92
C ASN A 198 0.96 0.69 -30.12
N HIS A 199 -0.12 0.19 -30.74
CA HIS A 199 -1.07 -0.75 -30.10
C HIS A 199 -0.39 -2.00 -29.47
N ARG A 200 0.82 -2.34 -29.89
CA ARG A 200 1.65 -3.39 -29.27
C ARG A 200 2.11 -3.07 -27.84
N ASP A 201 2.30 -1.80 -27.51
CA ASP A 201 2.73 -1.37 -26.17
C ASP A 201 1.55 -1.38 -25.20
N ILE A 202 0.35 -1.02 -25.67
CA ILE A 202 -0.89 -1.10 -24.88
C ILE A 202 -1.23 -2.55 -24.53
N ALA A 203 -1.09 -3.48 -25.48
CA ALA A 203 -1.31 -4.92 -25.24
C ALA A 203 -0.29 -5.52 -24.26
N ARG A 204 0.95 -5.02 -24.26
CA ARG A 204 2.00 -5.45 -23.32
C ARG A 204 1.73 -4.95 -21.90
N HIS A 205 1.17 -3.75 -21.75
CA HIS A 205 0.80 -3.20 -20.44
C HIS A 205 -0.48 -3.80 -19.85
N GLN A 206 -1.45 -4.24 -20.67
CA GLN A 206 -2.63 -4.94 -20.13
C GLN A 206 -2.35 -6.36 -19.64
N ALA A 207 -1.38 -7.07 -20.21
CA ALA A 207 -1.00 -8.42 -19.76
C ALA A 207 -0.06 -8.42 -18.54
N SER A 208 0.49 -7.26 -18.14
CA SER A 208 1.40 -7.13 -17.00
C SER A 208 0.93 -6.12 -15.94
N SER A 209 -0.29 -5.58 -16.07
CA SER A 209 -0.91 -4.71 -15.06
C SER A 209 -1.65 -5.54 -14.01
N SER A 210 -0.90 -6.27 -13.18
CA SER A 210 -1.37 -6.62 -11.84
C SER A 210 -1.10 -5.43 -10.92
N VAL A 211 -2.15 -4.85 -10.33
CA VAL A 211 -2.07 -3.76 -9.34
C VAL A 211 -1.46 -4.23 -8.00
N PHE A 212 -1.14 -5.53 -7.88
CA PHE A 212 -0.56 -6.13 -6.68
C PHE A 212 0.76 -6.86 -7.01
N PRO A 213 1.91 -6.44 -6.46
CA PRO A 213 3.23 -7.01 -6.74
C PRO A 213 3.42 -8.47 -6.29
N TRP A 214 2.53 -9.02 -5.46
CA TRP A 214 2.63 -10.41 -4.98
C TRP A 214 1.84 -11.41 -5.84
N GLN A 215 1.04 -10.92 -6.79
CA GLN A 215 0.22 -11.78 -7.64
C GLN A 215 0.95 -12.02 -8.96
N GLN A 216 2.07 -12.73 -8.88
CA GLN A 216 2.73 -13.29 -10.05
C GLN A 216 2.35 -14.78 -10.17
N GLU A 217 1.68 -15.07 -11.29
CA GLU A 217 1.62 -16.36 -11.98
C GLU A 217 1.16 -17.61 -11.20
N ASN A 218 -0.16 -17.80 -11.13
CA ASN A 218 -0.75 -19.13 -11.21
C ASN A 218 -2.03 -19.05 -12.04
N THR A 219 -1.87 -18.97 -13.36
CA THR A 219 -2.96 -19.23 -14.30
C THR A 219 -2.84 -20.67 -14.78
N PRO A 220 -3.63 -21.63 -14.28
CA PRO A 220 -3.89 -22.83 -15.03
C PRO A 220 -4.82 -22.45 -16.18
N SER A 221 -4.30 -22.54 -17.41
CA SER A 221 -5.09 -22.50 -18.62
C SER A 221 -6.25 -23.49 -18.50
N ARG A 222 -7.47 -22.95 -18.47
CA ARG A 222 -8.71 -23.72 -18.43
C ARG A 222 -9.12 -24.01 -19.87
N LEU A 223 -8.91 -25.22 -20.37
CA LEU A 223 -9.81 -25.89 -21.33
C LEU A 223 -9.50 -27.41 -21.36
N SER A 224 -10.30 -28.20 -20.64
CA SER A 224 -10.98 -29.36 -21.22
C SER A 224 -11.94 -29.96 -20.17
N SER A 225 -13.21 -30.07 -20.55
CA SER A 225 -14.25 -30.79 -19.81
C SER A 225 -14.11 -32.30 -20.07
N ASP A 226 -14.30 -33.12 -19.03
CA ASP A 226 -15.39 -34.11 -18.93
C ASP A 226 -14.98 -35.39 -18.17
N ALA A 227 -15.99 -36.04 -17.57
CA ALA A 227 -16.07 -37.41 -17.05
C ALA A 227 -15.63 -37.70 -15.58
N LEU A 228 -16.61 -37.54 -14.68
CA LEU A 228 -17.18 -38.57 -13.79
C LEU A 228 -16.28 -39.75 -13.32
N LYS A 229 -16.05 -39.86 -11.99
CA LYS A 229 -16.44 -41.01 -11.10
C LYS A 229 -15.63 -41.07 -9.80
N THR A 230 -16.33 -41.10 -8.67
CA THR A 230 -15.92 -41.73 -7.40
C THR A 230 -16.03 -43.26 -7.51
N PRO A 231 -15.31 -44.06 -6.68
CA PRO A 231 -15.94 -44.59 -5.46
C PRO A 231 -15.02 -44.83 -4.22
N LEU A 232 -15.64 -44.56 -3.06
CA LEU A 232 -15.66 -45.25 -1.75
C LEU A 232 -14.92 -46.61 -1.57
N ARG A 233 -14.33 -46.82 -0.37
CA ARG A 233 -14.34 -48.00 0.58
C ARG A 233 -13.06 -47.97 1.47
N ARG A 234 -12.90 -48.47 2.70
CA ARG A 234 -13.72 -48.96 3.86
C ARG A 234 -12.70 -49.59 4.87
N ASP A 235 -12.89 -49.38 6.19
CA ASP A 235 -12.52 -50.14 7.44
C ASP A 235 -11.17 -50.90 7.56
N GLY A 236 -10.48 -51.13 8.70
CA GLY A 236 -10.71 -50.95 10.14
C GLY A 236 -9.72 -51.82 10.97
N SER A 237 -9.57 -51.47 12.27
CA SER A 237 -9.22 -52.32 13.45
C SER A 237 -7.79 -52.82 13.80
N ALA A 238 -7.27 -52.22 14.89
CA ALA A 238 -6.65 -52.74 16.14
C ALA A 238 -5.93 -54.11 16.25
N ALA A 239 -4.78 -54.10 16.95
CA ALA A 239 -4.42 -55.06 18.02
C ALA A 239 -3.22 -54.56 18.88
N HIS A 240 -3.18 -55.03 20.13
CA HIS A 240 -2.49 -54.52 21.32
C HIS A 240 -1.08 -55.12 21.60
N PHE A 241 -0.47 -54.56 22.66
CA PHE A 241 0.48 -55.12 23.67
C PHE A 241 1.98 -54.76 23.49
N LEU A 242 2.83 -54.62 24.52
CA LEU A 242 2.83 -54.19 25.95
C LEU A 242 4.28 -54.48 26.41
N GLY A 243 4.95 -53.60 27.17
CA GLY A 243 6.26 -53.96 27.76
C GLY A 243 7.16 -52.81 28.23
N GLU A 244 7.03 -52.47 29.51
CA GLU A 244 8.04 -52.01 30.51
C GLU A 244 9.53 -52.30 30.19
N GLU A 245 10.58 -51.64 30.72
CA GLU A 245 10.80 -50.79 31.92
C GLU A 245 12.20 -50.10 31.83
N VAL A 246 12.39 -49.03 32.63
CA VAL A 246 13.62 -48.60 33.35
C VAL A 246 14.75 -47.79 32.68
N SER A 247 14.97 -46.61 33.29
CA SER A 247 16.05 -45.58 33.20
C SER A 247 17.41 -46.06 33.80
N PRO A 248 18.48 -45.23 33.98
CA PRO A 248 18.95 -44.01 33.29
C PRO A 248 20.49 -43.98 33.01
N ASN A 249 20.96 -42.87 32.39
CA ASN A 249 22.30 -42.22 32.53
C ASN A 249 23.37 -42.31 31.39
N LYS A 250 23.63 -41.11 30.84
CA LYS A 250 24.92 -40.41 30.59
C LYS A 250 25.88 -40.85 29.46
N SER A 251 26.07 -39.87 28.57
CA SER A 251 27.35 -39.31 28.07
C SER A 251 27.93 -39.76 26.72
N SER A 252 28.37 -38.72 26.00
CA SER A 252 29.51 -38.67 25.06
C SER A 252 29.31 -39.03 23.58
N MET A 253 29.32 -37.96 22.78
CA MET A 253 29.98 -37.74 21.48
C MET A 253 30.09 -38.84 20.40
N LYS A 254 29.69 -38.39 19.19
CA LYS A 254 30.28 -38.59 17.85
C LYS A 254 29.78 -39.74 16.94
N THR A 255 29.20 -39.26 15.83
CA THR A 255 29.37 -39.70 14.43
C THR A 255 28.79 -41.06 14.02
N GLY A 256 27.65 -41.01 13.32
CA GLY A 256 27.09 -42.12 12.55
C GLY A 256 26.22 -41.58 11.41
N ARG A 257 26.57 -41.95 10.18
CA ARG A 257 25.94 -41.62 8.90
C ARG A 257 24.85 -42.66 8.62
N GLY A 258 23.64 -42.26 8.22
CA GLY A 258 22.67 -43.18 7.60
C GLY A 258 21.21 -42.97 8.00
N ASP A 259 20.44 -42.53 7.00
CA ASP A 259 19.03 -42.80 6.71
C ASP A 259 17.89 -42.17 7.53
N CYS A 260 17.06 -41.45 6.77
CA CYS A 260 15.80 -40.85 7.15
C CYS A 260 14.71 -41.92 7.31
N SER A 261 13.95 -41.86 8.41
CA SER A 261 12.57 -42.35 8.49
C SER A 261 11.82 -41.67 9.64
N SER A 262 11.06 -40.64 9.26
CA SER A 262 9.77 -40.17 9.82
C SER A 262 9.40 -40.51 11.27
N LEU A 263 9.40 -39.47 12.12
CA LEU A 263 8.73 -39.40 13.42
C LEU A 263 7.19 -39.34 13.25
N PRO A 264 6.38 -39.98 14.12
CA PRO A 264 4.93 -39.78 14.16
C PRO A 264 4.59 -38.44 14.85
N GLY A 265 3.66 -37.70 14.27
CA GLY A 265 3.27 -36.37 14.71
C GLY A 265 2.60 -36.32 16.08
N GLU A 266 3.10 -35.40 16.90
CA GLU A 266 2.51 -34.88 18.14
C GLU A 266 1.02 -34.50 17.95
N PRO A 267 0.07 -35.02 18.76
CA PRO A 267 -1.35 -34.65 18.68
C PRO A 267 -1.61 -33.16 18.96
N HIS A 268 -0.71 -32.49 19.68
CA HIS A 268 -0.75 -31.04 19.86
C HIS A 268 -0.51 -30.25 18.57
N SER A 269 0.32 -30.78 17.66
CA SER A 269 0.59 -30.11 16.38
C SER A 269 -0.62 -30.12 15.44
N ALA A 270 -1.41 -31.20 15.46
CA ALA A 270 -2.64 -31.32 14.67
C ALA A 270 -3.75 -30.38 15.16
N GLN A 271 -3.89 -30.21 16.47
CA GLN A 271 -4.85 -29.29 17.07
C GLN A 271 -4.51 -27.82 16.76
N LEU A 272 -3.23 -27.44 16.85
CA LEU A 272 -2.75 -26.11 16.48
C LEU A 272 -2.97 -25.83 14.98
N LEU A 273 -2.70 -26.81 14.12
CA LEU A 273 -2.95 -26.70 12.69
C LEU A 273 -4.44 -26.50 12.37
N HIS A 274 -5.33 -27.22 13.06
CA HIS A 274 -6.77 -27.07 12.89
C HIS A 274 -7.24 -25.67 13.35
N GLN A 275 -6.71 -25.17 14.46
CA GLN A 275 -7.01 -23.82 14.95
C GLN A 275 -6.51 -22.73 13.99
N ALA A 276 -5.29 -22.86 13.46
CA ALA A 276 -4.75 -21.93 12.47
C ALA A 276 -5.54 -21.93 11.16
N LYS A 277 -6.10 -23.09 10.74
CA LYS A 277 -7.00 -23.19 9.58
C LYS A 277 -8.32 -22.47 9.82
N ALA A 278 -8.94 -22.65 10.99
CA ALA A 278 -10.18 -21.97 11.35
C ALA A 278 -9.99 -20.45 11.40
N GLN A 279 -8.89 -19.97 12.00
CA GLN A 279 -8.56 -18.54 12.02
C GLN A 279 -8.29 -17.98 10.63
N ASN A 280 -7.58 -18.71 9.76
CA ASN A 280 -7.40 -18.29 8.37
C ASN A 280 -8.72 -18.21 7.61
N GLN A 281 -9.67 -19.10 7.89
CA GLN A 281 -10.98 -19.07 7.25
C GLN A 281 -11.79 -17.84 7.70
N ASP A 282 -11.77 -17.50 8.99
CA ASP A 282 -12.40 -16.30 9.54
C ASP A 282 -11.75 -14.99 9.01
N LEU A 283 -10.42 -14.97 8.87
CA LEU A 283 -9.73 -13.84 8.26
C LEU A 283 -10.10 -13.68 6.79
N LYS A 284 -10.23 -14.79 6.05
CA LYS A 284 -10.67 -14.76 4.65
C LYS A 284 -12.10 -14.23 4.52
N SER A 285 -13.04 -14.66 5.37
CA SER A 285 -14.41 -14.13 5.33
C SER A 285 -14.44 -12.64 5.65
N LYS A 286 -13.72 -12.19 6.68
CA LYS A 286 -13.58 -10.76 7.01
C LYS A 286 -12.96 -9.95 5.88
N MET A 287 -11.93 -10.49 5.22
CA MET A 287 -11.32 -9.85 4.05
C MET A 287 -12.34 -9.64 2.94
N THR A 288 -13.13 -10.67 2.60
CA THR A 288 -14.17 -10.57 1.56
C THR A 288 -15.29 -9.59 1.94
N GLU A 289 -15.66 -9.49 3.22
CA GLU A 289 -16.64 -8.52 3.70
C GLU A 289 -16.12 -7.08 3.57
N LEU A 290 -14.86 -6.85 3.95
CA LEU A 290 -14.22 -5.54 3.83
C LEU A 290 -14.05 -5.11 2.38
N GLU A 291 -13.67 -6.04 1.49
CA GLU A 291 -13.60 -5.78 0.04
C GLU A 291 -14.96 -5.36 -0.52
N LEU A 292 -16.04 -6.05 -0.14
CA LEU A 292 -17.39 -5.69 -0.58
C LEU A 292 -17.80 -4.29 -0.07
N ARG A 293 -17.47 -3.97 1.19
CA ARG A 293 -17.76 -2.67 1.79
C ARG A 293 -16.99 -1.55 1.08
N LEU A 294 -15.71 -1.77 0.78
CA LEU A 294 -14.87 -0.83 0.07
C LEU A 294 -15.41 -0.57 -1.35
N GLN A 295 -15.78 -1.61 -2.08
CA GLN A 295 -16.37 -1.50 -3.41
C GLN A 295 -17.69 -0.69 -3.38
N GLY A 296 -18.51 -0.90 -2.35
CA GLY A 296 -19.72 -0.10 -2.11
C GLY A 296 -19.41 1.38 -1.93
N GLN A 297 -18.43 1.69 -1.07
CA GLN A 297 -18.01 3.07 -0.80
C GLN A 297 -17.41 3.76 -2.05
N GLU A 298 -16.62 3.05 -2.85
CA GLU A 298 -16.10 3.58 -4.11
C GLU A 298 -17.21 3.90 -5.11
N LYS A 299 -18.23 3.05 -5.19
CA LYS A 299 -19.38 3.27 -6.08
C LYS A 299 -20.18 4.49 -5.64
N GLU A 300 -20.37 4.67 -4.33
CA GLU A 300 -21.02 5.86 -3.77
C GLU A 300 -20.22 7.13 -4.05
N MET A 301 -18.90 7.11 -3.82
CA MET A 301 -18.03 8.24 -4.10
C MET A 301 -18.04 8.63 -5.59
N ARG A 302 -17.98 7.65 -6.50
CA ARG A 302 -18.15 7.90 -7.95
C ARG A 302 -19.51 8.52 -8.25
N SER A 303 -20.58 8.03 -7.64
CA SER A 303 -21.91 8.63 -7.79
C SER A 303 -21.96 10.08 -7.31
N GLN A 304 -21.28 10.41 -6.21
CA GLN A 304 -21.22 11.78 -5.70
C GLN A 304 -20.41 12.69 -6.62
N VAL A 305 -19.27 12.22 -7.14
CA VAL A 305 -18.47 12.96 -8.12
C VAL A 305 -19.29 13.26 -9.38
N ASN A 306 -20.04 12.28 -9.89
CA ASN A 306 -20.91 12.50 -11.06
C ASN A 306 -21.98 13.55 -10.78
N LYS A 307 -22.64 13.50 -9.60
CA LYS A 307 -23.62 14.53 -9.19
C LYS A 307 -22.98 15.93 -9.12
N CYS A 308 -21.77 16.04 -8.58
CA CYS A 308 -21.06 17.31 -8.54
C CYS A 308 -20.73 17.83 -9.95
N GLN A 309 -20.31 16.96 -10.87
CA GLN A 309 -20.07 17.33 -12.27
C GLN A 309 -21.35 17.80 -12.96
N ASP A 310 -22.47 17.12 -12.75
CA ASP A 310 -23.78 17.52 -13.31
C ASP A 310 -24.22 18.89 -12.80
N LEU A 311 -24.06 19.15 -11.49
CA LEU A 311 -24.36 20.46 -10.89
C LEU A 311 -23.44 21.56 -11.44
N GLN A 312 -22.15 21.25 -11.66
CA GLN A 312 -21.20 22.19 -12.24
C GLN A 312 -21.59 22.56 -13.69
N LEU A 313 -22.03 21.58 -14.49
CA LEU A 313 -22.55 21.81 -15.84
C LEU A 313 -23.83 22.65 -15.84
N GLN A 314 -24.73 22.46 -14.87
CA GLN A 314 -25.93 23.31 -14.73
C GLN A 314 -25.57 24.77 -14.37
N LEU A 315 -24.57 24.97 -13.52
CA LEU A 315 -24.08 26.30 -13.15
C LEU A 315 -23.47 27.04 -14.36
N GLU A 316 -22.72 26.34 -15.22
CA GLU A 316 -22.19 26.93 -16.45
C GLU A 316 -23.30 27.32 -17.44
N LYS A 317 -24.33 26.48 -17.58
CA LYS A 317 -25.49 26.77 -18.46
C LYS A 317 -26.34 27.95 -18.02
N THR A 318 -26.36 28.27 -16.72
CA THR A 318 -27.13 29.40 -16.15
C THR A 318 -26.36 30.71 -16.13
N LYS A 319 -25.06 30.70 -16.47
CA LYS A 319 -24.20 31.88 -16.60
C LYS A 319 -24.15 32.47 -18.02
N VAL A 320 -24.91 31.91 -18.96
CA VAL A 320 -25.12 32.41 -20.34
C VAL A 320 -26.48 33.07 -20.42
#